data_AF-R5VLJ7-F1
#
_entry.id   AF-R5VLJ7-F1
#
_cell.length_a   1.000
_cell.length_b   1.000
_cell.length_c   1.000
_cell.angle_alpha   90.00
_cell.angle_beta   90.00
_cell.angle_gamma   90.00
#
_symmetry.space_group_name_H-M   'P 1'
#
loop_
_entity.id
_entity.type
_entity.pdbx_description
1 polymer ?
#
loop_
_entity_poly.entity_id
_entity_poly.type
_entity_poly.pdbx_seq_one_letter_code
_entity_poly.pdbx_strand_id
1 'polypeptide(L)'
;MKVAILQLVFACLLFSCSNMCREKIVDKSGLTGSDYRLFQNTPAWELAKAVEDENTEQIDKIVSENPELINYQESKYGETLLMLTIMNQQLKSFKALLKNGTDVNIHDTFDGTSPLIMACSSEFYNITFAKTLIEYGADVNDVETGERRKENGTRFTPLIAASRTGRLDLVRFLASKGADVNYQNEFGQSALSESVMVDEYKVAYYLLQNGADYNRPIYYRFDYSVPIEKSDPKDKGKPMYLWDVLKEDLSEFGTSEYKYKMRIIDFLKSKDKIK
;
A
#
# COMPACT_ATOMS: atom_id res chain seq x y z
N MET A 1 2.87 -54.98 1.55
CA MET A 1 2.99 -54.56 0.14
C MET A 1 1.69 -53.99 -0.44
N LYS A 2 0.53 -54.68 -0.35
CA LYS A 2 -0.76 -54.18 -0.90
C LYS A 2 -1.31 -52.90 -0.24
N VAL A 3 -1.12 -52.71 1.07
CA VAL A 3 -1.60 -51.50 1.79
C VAL A 3 -0.78 -50.25 1.42
N ALA A 4 0.54 -50.39 1.23
CA ALA A 4 1.41 -49.30 0.80
C ALA A 4 1.11 -48.85 -0.65
N ILE A 5 0.77 -49.78 -1.54
CA ILE A 5 0.37 -49.47 -2.93
C ILE A 5 -0.97 -48.72 -2.94
N LEU A 6 -1.93 -49.10 -2.10
CA LEU A 6 -3.24 -48.44 -2.04
C LEU A 6 -3.15 -47.00 -1.51
N GLN A 7 -2.31 -46.75 -0.49
CA GLN A 7 -2.05 -45.40 0.01
C GLN A 7 -1.31 -44.53 -1.02
N LEU A 8 -0.36 -45.11 -1.77
CA LEU A 8 0.36 -44.40 -2.85
C LEU A 8 -0.60 -44.00 -3.99
N VAL A 9 -1.50 -44.90 -4.40
CA VAL A 9 -2.49 -44.63 -5.46
C VAL A 9 -3.51 -43.58 -5.02
N PHE A 10 -3.96 -43.60 -3.76
CA PHE A 10 -4.89 -42.60 -3.23
C PHE A 10 -4.23 -41.22 -3.10
N ALA A 11 -2.95 -41.16 -2.68
CA ALA A 11 -2.18 -39.93 -2.67
C ALA A 11 -2.00 -39.37 -4.09
N CYS A 12 -1.61 -40.20 -5.06
CA CYS A 12 -1.50 -39.79 -6.47
C CYS A 12 -2.83 -39.29 -7.07
N LEU A 13 -3.97 -39.89 -6.70
CA LEU A 13 -5.29 -39.44 -7.16
C LEU A 13 -5.72 -38.11 -6.52
N LEU A 14 -5.41 -37.87 -5.25
CA LEU A 14 -5.68 -36.59 -4.58
C LEU A 14 -4.76 -35.47 -5.09
N PHE A 15 -3.48 -35.76 -5.35
CA PHE A 15 -2.55 -34.85 -6.04
C PHE A 15 -2.98 -34.58 -7.49
N SER A 16 -3.49 -35.60 -8.19
CA SER A 16 -4.01 -35.46 -9.55
C SER A 16 -5.27 -34.60 -9.61
N CYS A 17 -6.25 -34.80 -8.72
CA CYS A 17 -7.48 -34.01 -8.69
C CYS A 17 -7.25 -32.55 -8.26
N SER A 18 -6.35 -32.29 -7.31
CA SER A 18 -5.98 -30.93 -6.91
C SER A 18 -5.22 -30.18 -8.01
N ASN A 19 -4.27 -30.84 -8.69
CA ASN A 19 -3.61 -30.27 -9.87
C ASN A 19 -4.57 -30.08 -11.04
N MET A 20 -5.48 -31.02 -11.30
CA MET A 20 -6.46 -30.92 -12.40
C MET A 20 -7.47 -29.78 -12.18
N CYS A 21 -7.78 -29.44 -10.91
CA CYS A 21 -8.57 -28.25 -10.58
C CYS A 21 -7.78 -26.94 -10.78
N ARG A 22 -6.46 -26.96 -10.55
CA ARG A 22 -5.59 -25.77 -10.67
C ARG A 22 -5.28 -25.40 -12.12
N GLU A 23 -5.22 -26.37 -13.02
CA GLU A 23 -5.04 -26.13 -14.46
C GLU A 23 -6.32 -25.70 -15.19
N LYS A 24 -7.47 -25.68 -14.50
CA LYS A 24 -8.71 -25.18 -15.09
C LYS A 24 -8.57 -23.68 -15.38
N ILE A 25 -8.66 -23.31 -16.65
CA ILE A 25 -8.66 -21.90 -17.08
C ILE A 25 -9.86 -21.19 -16.43
N VAL A 26 -9.59 -20.05 -15.80
CA VAL A 26 -10.62 -19.20 -15.18
C VAL A 26 -10.81 -17.91 -15.97
N ASP A 27 -12.02 -17.37 -15.90
CA ASP A 27 -12.28 -16.01 -16.34
C ASP A 27 -11.62 -15.03 -15.36
N LYS A 28 -10.70 -14.20 -15.88
CA LYS A 28 -9.93 -13.22 -15.11
C LYS A 28 -10.73 -11.96 -14.79
N SER A 29 -11.88 -11.74 -15.43
CA SER A 29 -12.68 -10.51 -15.30
C SER A 29 -13.09 -10.22 -13.85
N GLY A 30 -13.45 -11.25 -13.09
CA GLY A 30 -13.87 -11.15 -11.68
C GLY A 30 -12.75 -11.32 -10.65
N LEU A 31 -11.50 -11.57 -11.05
CA LEU A 31 -10.40 -11.76 -10.11
C LEU A 31 -9.89 -10.44 -9.53
N THR A 32 -9.49 -10.45 -8.27
CA THR A 32 -8.78 -9.33 -7.61
C THR A 32 -7.27 -9.48 -7.77
N GLY A 33 -6.48 -8.42 -7.53
CA GLY A 33 -5.01 -8.45 -7.64
C GLY A 33 -4.33 -9.52 -6.78
N SER A 34 -4.96 -9.88 -5.65
CA SER A 34 -4.52 -10.95 -4.75
C SER A 34 -4.60 -12.39 -5.33
N ASP A 35 -5.11 -12.57 -6.56
CA ASP A 35 -5.33 -13.89 -7.14
C ASP A 35 -4.21 -14.31 -8.10
N TYR A 36 -3.40 -15.30 -7.71
CA TYR A 36 -2.30 -15.81 -8.53
C TYR A 36 -2.74 -16.34 -9.90
N ARG A 37 -4.03 -16.66 -10.11
CA ARG A 37 -4.57 -17.11 -11.40
C ARG A 37 -4.57 -16.00 -12.45
N LEU A 38 -4.32 -14.74 -12.09
CA LEU A 38 -4.02 -13.68 -13.03
C LEU A 38 -2.82 -14.02 -13.94
N PHE A 39 -1.90 -14.87 -13.46
CA PHE A 39 -0.76 -15.38 -14.22
C PHE A 39 -1.08 -16.60 -15.09
N GLN A 40 -2.31 -17.15 -15.10
CA GLN A 40 -2.66 -18.27 -15.98
C GLN A 40 -2.43 -17.91 -17.46
N ASN A 41 -1.98 -18.89 -18.26
CA ASN A 41 -1.64 -18.72 -19.68
C ASN A 41 -0.55 -17.66 -19.92
N THR A 42 0.35 -17.47 -18.97
CA THR A 42 1.54 -16.62 -19.11
C THR A 42 2.82 -17.45 -18.88
N PRO A 43 3.99 -16.98 -19.35
CA PRO A 43 5.27 -17.63 -19.04
C PRO A 43 5.55 -17.77 -17.54
N ALA A 44 5.01 -16.88 -16.72
CA ALA A 44 5.19 -16.89 -15.27
C ALA A 44 4.19 -17.78 -14.51
N TRP A 45 3.32 -18.57 -15.19
CA TRP A 45 2.29 -19.37 -14.53
C TRP A 45 2.86 -20.39 -13.52
N GLU A 46 3.91 -21.12 -13.90
CA GLU A 46 4.56 -22.08 -13.00
C GLU A 46 5.19 -21.39 -11.79
N LEU A 47 5.77 -20.20 -11.99
CA LEU A 47 6.32 -19.40 -10.91
C LEU A 47 5.23 -18.90 -9.97
N ALA A 48 4.08 -18.47 -10.50
CA ALA A 48 2.93 -18.05 -9.71
C ALA A 48 2.37 -19.18 -8.84
N LYS A 49 2.30 -20.41 -9.36
CA LYS A 49 1.92 -21.60 -8.58
C LYS A 49 2.91 -21.87 -7.45
N ALA A 50 4.21 -21.80 -7.73
CA ALA A 50 5.25 -22.00 -6.72
C ALA A 50 5.21 -20.93 -5.61
N VAL A 51 4.93 -19.67 -5.99
CA VAL A 51 4.71 -18.55 -5.06
C VAL A 51 3.49 -18.79 -4.17
N GLU A 52 2.37 -19.19 -4.76
CA GLU A 52 1.13 -19.48 -4.03
C GLU A 52 1.30 -20.63 -3.03
N ASP A 53 2.06 -21.66 -3.39
CA ASP A 53 2.36 -22.80 -2.53
C ASP A 53 3.42 -22.52 -1.46
N GLU A 54 4.00 -21.31 -1.44
CA GLU A 54 5.18 -20.96 -0.64
C GLU A 54 6.36 -21.95 -0.80
N ASN A 55 6.51 -22.53 -2.00
CA ASN A 55 7.55 -23.50 -2.32
C ASN A 55 8.82 -22.80 -2.81
N THR A 56 9.66 -22.38 -1.85
CA THR A 56 10.87 -21.60 -2.14
C THR A 56 11.91 -22.34 -2.99
N GLU A 57 11.99 -23.68 -2.89
CA GLU A 57 12.90 -24.48 -3.72
C GLU A 57 12.47 -24.45 -5.19
N GLN A 58 11.17 -24.54 -5.46
CA GLN A 58 10.63 -24.45 -6.81
C GLN A 58 10.73 -23.03 -7.37
N ILE A 59 10.56 -21.99 -6.54
CA ILE A 59 10.82 -20.59 -6.92
C ILE A 59 12.28 -20.43 -7.35
N ASP A 60 13.23 -20.82 -6.50
CA ASP A 60 14.67 -20.73 -6.78
C ASP A 60 15.02 -21.47 -8.09
N LYS A 61 14.45 -22.67 -8.28
CA LYS A 61 14.67 -23.47 -9.51
C LYS A 61 14.14 -22.75 -10.75
N ILE A 62 12.85 -22.37 -10.78
CA ILE A 62 12.22 -21.77 -11.97
C ILE A 62 12.94 -20.49 -12.37
N VAL A 63 13.30 -19.65 -11.40
CA VAL A 63 13.98 -18.36 -11.66
C VAL A 63 15.41 -18.58 -12.13
N SER A 64 16.12 -19.61 -11.62
CA SER A 64 17.46 -19.94 -12.12
C SER A 64 17.45 -20.41 -13.58
N GLU A 65 16.38 -21.08 -14.01
CA GLU A 65 16.21 -21.56 -15.39
C GLU A 65 15.69 -20.46 -16.32
N ASN A 66 14.86 -19.54 -15.82
CA ASN A 66 14.21 -18.45 -16.58
C ASN A 66 14.22 -17.13 -15.78
N PRO A 67 15.38 -16.44 -15.68
CA PRO A 67 15.54 -15.25 -14.83
C PRO A 67 14.63 -14.09 -15.21
N GLU A 68 14.22 -13.98 -16.47
CA GLU A 68 13.34 -12.92 -16.98
C GLU A 68 11.93 -12.93 -16.38
N LEU A 69 11.51 -14.06 -15.78
CA LEU A 69 10.17 -14.21 -15.18
C LEU A 69 10.04 -13.49 -13.83
N ILE A 70 11.15 -13.18 -13.16
CA ILE A 70 11.15 -12.70 -11.76
C ILE A 70 10.40 -11.38 -11.58
N ASN A 71 10.34 -10.58 -12.64
CA ASN A 71 9.72 -9.26 -12.69
C ASN A 71 8.48 -9.23 -13.60
N TYR A 72 7.94 -10.39 -13.98
CA TYR A 72 6.77 -10.47 -14.85
C TYR A 72 5.56 -9.76 -14.22
N GLN A 73 4.93 -8.87 -14.98
CA GLN A 73 3.72 -8.15 -14.61
C GLN A 73 2.50 -8.80 -15.27
N GLU A 74 1.49 -9.17 -14.47
CA GLU A 74 0.25 -9.71 -15.02
C GLU A 74 -0.56 -8.65 -15.79
N SER A 75 -1.46 -9.06 -16.67
CA SER A 75 -2.03 -8.15 -17.68
C SER A 75 -3.16 -7.23 -17.20
N LYS A 76 -3.77 -7.52 -16.05
CA LYS A 76 -5.00 -6.84 -15.60
C LYS A 76 -4.70 -5.60 -14.77
N TYR A 77 -3.78 -5.72 -13.82
CA TYR A 77 -3.34 -4.67 -12.92
C TYR A 77 -1.87 -4.28 -13.16
N GLY A 78 -1.08 -5.14 -13.79
CA GLY A 78 0.36 -4.97 -13.91
C GLY A 78 1.10 -5.36 -12.64
N GLU A 79 0.49 -6.14 -11.75
CA GLU A 79 1.15 -6.52 -10.50
C GLU A 79 2.22 -7.60 -10.76
N THR A 80 3.33 -7.49 -10.03
CA THR A 80 4.36 -8.54 -10.02
C THR A 80 4.03 -9.61 -8.98
N LEU A 81 4.71 -10.76 -9.05
CA LEU A 81 4.60 -11.77 -8.00
C LEU A 81 5.08 -11.27 -6.63
N LEU A 82 6.00 -10.30 -6.59
CA LEU A 82 6.41 -9.66 -5.34
C LEU A 82 5.24 -8.93 -4.69
N MET A 83 4.47 -8.16 -5.47
CA MET A 83 3.27 -7.48 -4.99
C MET A 83 2.20 -8.47 -4.52
N LEU A 84 1.96 -9.54 -5.27
CA LEU A 84 1.05 -10.61 -4.88
C LEU A 84 1.40 -11.17 -3.49
N THR A 85 2.69 -11.44 -3.21
CA THR A 85 3.11 -11.94 -1.89
C THR A 85 2.88 -10.94 -0.75
N ILE A 86 2.95 -9.63 -1.04
CA ILE A 86 2.61 -8.58 -0.07
C ILE A 86 1.11 -8.62 0.19
N MET A 87 0.27 -8.61 -0.85
CA MET A 87 -1.20 -8.66 -0.67
C MET A 87 -1.65 -9.89 0.11
N ASN A 88 -1.05 -11.05 -0.18
CA ASN A 88 -1.39 -12.34 0.43
C ASN A 88 -0.62 -12.63 1.73
N GLN A 89 0.24 -11.71 2.18
CA GLN A 89 1.06 -11.84 3.40
C GLN A 89 1.98 -13.10 3.39
N GLN A 90 2.42 -13.53 2.21
CA GLN A 90 3.26 -14.72 1.98
C GLN A 90 4.75 -14.41 2.16
N LEU A 91 5.19 -14.32 3.42
CA LEU A 91 6.55 -13.88 3.75
C LEU A 91 7.66 -14.82 3.21
N LYS A 92 7.40 -16.12 3.06
CA LYS A 92 8.43 -17.05 2.57
C LYS A 92 8.69 -16.83 1.09
N SER A 93 7.64 -16.82 0.27
CA SER A 93 7.74 -16.52 -1.16
C SER A 93 8.32 -15.15 -1.41
N PHE A 94 7.85 -14.14 -0.67
CA PHE A 94 8.39 -12.78 -0.75
C PHE A 94 9.92 -12.74 -0.57
N LYS A 95 10.45 -13.39 0.48
CA LYS A 95 11.89 -13.45 0.73
C LYS A 95 12.64 -14.25 -0.34
N ALA A 96 12.04 -15.33 -0.85
CA ALA A 96 12.63 -16.12 -1.93
C ALA A 96 12.74 -15.30 -3.23
N LEU A 97 11.69 -14.58 -3.62
CA LEU A 97 11.70 -13.70 -4.79
C LEU A 97 12.79 -12.62 -4.66
N LEU A 98 12.85 -11.92 -3.51
CA LEU A 98 13.91 -10.93 -3.24
C LEU A 98 15.32 -11.50 -3.35
N LYS A 99 15.56 -12.70 -2.79
CA LYS A 99 16.86 -13.38 -2.87
C LYS A 99 17.27 -13.71 -4.32
N ASN A 100 16.30 -13.92 -5.20
CA ASN A 100 16.52 -14.17 -6.63
C ASN A 100 16.61 -12.89 -7.47
N GLY A 101 16.72 -11.71 -6.84
CA GLY A 101 17.01 -10.47 -7.56
C GLY A 101 15.81 -9.78 -8.18
N THR A 102 14.62 -9.94 -7.60
CA THR A 102 13.46 -9.11 -7.95
C THR A 102 13.80 -7.62 -7.88
N ASP A 103 13.33 -6.85 -8.87
CA ASP A 103 13.34 -5.39 -8.80
C ASP A 103 12.22 -4.91 -7.87
N VAL A 104 12.61 -4.31 -6.75
CA VAL A 104 11.70 -3.86 -5.68
C VAL A 104 10.99 -2.54 -5.99
N ASN A 105 11.29 -1.89 -7.11
CA ASN A 105 10.75 -0.58 -7.48
C ASN A 105 9.83 -0.63 -8.71
N ILE A 106 9.46 -1.80 -9.24
CA ILE A 106 8.52 -1.90 -10.35
C ILE A 106 7.13 -1.45 -9.91
N HIS A 107 6.59 -0.41 -10.56
CA HIS A 107 5.21 0.02 -10.37
C HIS A 107 4.23 -0.87 -11.12
N ASP A 108 3.06 -1.14 -10.52
CA ASP A 108 1.94 -1.74 -11.24
C ASP A 108 1.45 -0.80 -12.37
N THR A 109 0.70 -1.33 -13.33
CA THR A 109 0.25 -0.53 -14.49
C THR A 109 -1.12 0.12 -14.31
N PHE A 110 -1.83 -0.20 -13.23
CA PHE A 110 -3.20 0.21 -12.97
C PHE A 110 -3.29 1.52 -12.17
N ASP A 111 -2.61 1.57 -11.02
CA ASP A 111 -2.48 2.72 -10.14
C ASP A 111 -1.05 3.27 -10.11
N GLY A 112 -0.07 2.55 -10.69
CA GLY A 112 1.32 2.98 -10.64
C GLY A 112 1.86 2.88 -9.22
N THR A 113 1.44 1.88 -8.43
CA THR A 113 1.86 1.65 -7.05
C THR A 113 3.13 0.83 -7.05
N SER A 114 4.14 1.21 -6.27
CA SER A 114 5.30 0.33 -6.03
C SER A 114 5.04 -0.67 -4.90
N PRO A 115 5.86 -1.73 -4.78
CA PRO A 115 5.75 -2.69 -3.69
C PRO A 115 5.81 -2.03 -2.30
N LEU A 116 6.62 -0.96 -2.15
CA LEU A 116 6.74 -0.28 -0.86
C LEU A 116 5.48 0.53 -0.51
N ILE A 117 4.91 1.25 -1.48
CA ILE A 117 3.64 1.95 -1.27
C ILE A 117 2.53 0.95 -0.92
N MET A 118 2.46 -0.18 -1.64
CA MET A 118 1.50 -1.26 -1.36
C MET A 118 1.69 -1.82 0.05
N ALA A 119 2.92 -2.11 0.48
CA ALA A 119 3.19 -2.59 1.84
C ALA A 119 2.77 -1.61 2.95
N CYS A 120 2.59 -0.32 2.62
CA CYS A 120 2.19 0.73 3.54
C CYS A 120 0.70 1.08 3.48
N SER A 121 -0.08 0.52 2.55
CA SER A 121 -1.45 0.96 2.23
C SER A 121 -2.56 0.33 3.07
N SER A 122 -2.23 -0.65 3.92
CA SER A 122 -3.21 -1.33 4.78
C SER A 122 -2.72 -1.42 6.23
N GLU A 123 -3.66 -1.24 7.17
CA GLU A 123 -3.38 -1.44 8.60
C GLU A 123 -3.04 -2.90 8.94
N PHE A 124 -3.50 -3.85 8.11
CA PHE A 124 -3.34 -5.29 8.33
C PHE A 124 -2.04 -5.86 7.76
N TYR A 125 -1.30 -5.09 6.95
CA TYR A 125 -0.08 -5.58 6.32
C TYR A 125 1.09 -5.62 7.30
N ASN A 126 1.80 -6.75 7.33
CA ASN A 126 2.94 -6.93 8.22
C ASN A 126 4.06 -5.92 7.90
N ILE A 127 4.51 -5.16 8.90
CA ILE A 127 5.59 -4.16 8.75
C ILE A 127 6.88 -4.73 8.15
N THR A 128 7.09 -6.05 8.30
CA THR A 128 8.26 -6.76 7.79
C THR A 128 8.42 -6.58 6.28
N PHE A 129 7.32 -6.51 5.51
CA PHE A 129 7.39 -6.26 4.07
C PHE A 129 8.04 -4.91 3.77
N ALA A 130 7.51 -3.81 4.33
CA ALA A 130 8.08 -2.48 4.15
C ALA A 130 9.53 -2.39 4.63
N LYS A 131 9.87 -2.98 5.78
CA LYS A 131 11.24 -3.02 6.30
C LYS A 131 12.20 -3.72 5.34
N THR A 132 11.82 -4.90 4.86
CA THR A 132 12.66 -5.70 3.97
C THR A 132 12.79 -5.04 2.59
N LEU A 133 11.73 -4.44 2.05
CA LEU A 133 11.80 -3.71 0.78
C LEU A 133 12.84 -2.58 0.84
N ILE A 134 12.84 -1.78 1.91
CA ILE A 134 13.83 -0.72 2.10
C ILE A 134 15.26 -1.29 2.24
N GLU A 135 15.42 -2.43 2.92
CA GLU A 135 16.73 -3.12 3.00
C GLU A 135 17.23 -3.58 1.63
N TYR A 136 16.33 -3.90 0.71
CA TYR A 136 16.62 -4.28 -0.67
C TYR A 136 16.66 -3.09 -1.65
N GLY A 137 16.61 -1.85 -1.15
CA GLY A 137 16.78 -0.65 -1.97
C GLY A 137 15.50 -0.08 -2.57
N ALA A 138 14.33 -0.37 -1.98
CA ALA A 138 13.11 0.34 -2.34
C ALA A 138 13.22 1.83 -2.00
N ASP A 139 12.78 2.70 -2.90
CA ASP A 139 12.81 4.15 -2.68
C ASP A 139 11.75 4.57 -1.65
N VAL A 140 12.22 5.04 -0.49
CA VAL A 140 11.37 5.49 0.63
C VAL A 140 10.51 6.70 0.27
N ASN A 141 10.90 7.45 -0.76
CA ASN A 141 10.22 8.66 -1.25
C ASN A 141 9.53 8.43 -2.60
N ASP A 142 9.35 7.18 -3.02
CA ASP A 142 8.64 6.85 -4.24
C ASP A 142 7.20 7.40 -4.24
N VAL A 143 6.65 7.61 -5.44
CA VAL A 143 5.35 8.25 -5.65
C VAL A 143 4.53 7.42 -6.63
N GLU A 144 3.24 7.23 -6.33
CA GLU A 144 2.31 6.60 -7.28
C GLU A 144 2.31 7.33 -8.64
N THR A 145 2.43 6.56 -9.72
CA THR A 145 2.62 7.10 -11.08
C THR A 145 1.39 6.97 -11.98
N GLY A 146 0.36 6.20 -11.59
CA GLY A 146 -0.77 5.86 -12.47
C GLY A 146 -1.71 7.02 -12.74
N GLU A 147 -2.11 7.17 -14.00
CA GLU A 147 -2.99 8.27 -14.43
C GLU A 147 -4.44 8.09 -13.97
N ARG A 148 -4.87 6.86 -13.64
CA ARG A 148 -6.25 6.55 -13.24
C ARG A 148 -6.70 7.35 -12.02
N ARG A 149 -5.78 7.62 -11.09
CA ARG A 149 -6.07 8.39 -9.86
C ARG A 149 -5.91 9.89 -10.02
N LYS A 150 -5.45 10.35 -11.19
CA LYS A 150 -5.27 11.79 -11.43
C LYS A 150 -6.57 12.58 -11.30
N GLU A 151 -7.68 11.98 -11.73
CA GLU A 151 -9.00 12.61 -11.65
C GLU A 151 -9.62 12.52 -10.24
N ASN A 152 -9.22 11.53 -9.43
CA ASN A 152 -9.71 11.38 -8.05
C ASN A 152 -8.83 12.11 -7.02
N GLY A 153 -7.78 12.78 -7.48
CA GLY A 153 -6.96 13.66 -6.65
C GLY A 153 -6.07 12.94 -5.65
N THR A 154 -5.68 11.68 -5.90
CA THR A 154 -4.89 10.92 -4.93
C THR A 154 -3.61 10.36 -5.55
N ARG A 155 -2.45 10.71 -4.96
CA ARG A 155 -1.15 10.06 -5.21
C ARG A 155 -0.40 9.84 -3.90
N PHE A 156 -0.11 8.59 -3.59
CA PHE A 156 0.56 8.22 -2.36
C PHE A 156 2.08 8.14 -2.51
N THR A 157 2.77 8.55 -1.45
CA THR A 157 4.11 8.04 -1.11
C THR A 157 3.97 6.96 -0.03
N PRO A 158 5.01 6.18 0.28
CA PRO A 158 4.97 5.26 1.41
C PRO A 158 4.54 5.94 2.72
N LEU A 159 5.04 7.16 2.98
CA LEU A 159 4.72 7.91 4.19
C LEU A 159 3.27 8.41 4.20
N ILE A 160 2.74 8.88 3.07
CA ILE A 160 1.33 9.29 2.98
C ILE A 160 0.42 8.07 3.20
N ALA A 161 0.68 6.94 2.54
CA ALA A 161 -0.08 5.71 2.70
C ALA A 161 -0.07 5.21 4.16
N ALA A 162 1.10 5.13 4.79
CA ALA A 162 1.24 4.75 6.19
C ALA A 162 0.55 5.72 7.16
N SER A 163 0.49 7.01 6.80
CA SER A 163 -0.14 8.02 7.64
C SER A 163 -1.66 7.92 7.61
N ARG A 164 -2.23 7.60 6.45
CA ARG A 164 -3.67 7.36 6.27
C ARG A 164 -4.16 6.08 6.95
N THR A 165 -3.29 5.09 7.16
CA THR A 165 -3.64 3.84 7.85
C THR A 165 -3.51 3.91 9.37
N GLY A 166 -3.10 5.06 9.95
CA GLY A 166 -2.94 5.20 11.40
C GLY A 166 -1.73 4.47 12.00
N ARG A 167 -0.91 3.84 11.16
CA ARG A 167 0.20 2.97 11.59
C ARG A 167 1.42 3.76 12.04
N LEU A 168 1.35 4.29 13.26
CA LEU A 168 2.42 5.11 13.84
C LEU A 168 3.80 4.40 13.86
N ASP A 169 3.83 3.08 14.06
CA ASP A 169 5.07 2.29 14.04
C ASP A 169 5.75 2.32 12.67
N LEU A 170 4.97 2.21 11.60
CA LEU A 170 5.44 2.30 10.22
C LEU A 170 5.81 3.74 9.84
N VAL A 171 5.00 4.73 10.22
CA VAL A 171 5.32 6.15 10.02
C VAL A 171 6.66 6.52 10.67
N ARG A 172 6.89 6.09 11.92
CA ARG A 172 8.18 6.28 12.62
C ARG A 172 9.33 5.63 11.87
N PHE A 173 9.11 4.41 11.37
CA PHE A 173 10.12 3.68 10.64
C PHE A 173 10.47 4.40 9.33
N LEU A 174 9.48 4.78 8.52
CA LEU A 174 9.69 5.51 7.26
C LEU A 174 10.41 6.85 7.49
N ALA A 175 9.97 7.64 8.47
CA ALA A 175 10.65 8.90 8.83
C ALA A 175 12.11 8.65 9.24
N SER A 176 12.40 7.58 9.99
CA SER A 176 13.77 7.20 10.37
C SER A 176 14.64 6.77 9.18
N LYS A 177 14.02 6.43 8.06
CA LYS A 177 14.68 6.06 6.79
C LYS A 177 14.78 7.20 5.79
N GLY A 178 14.40 8.42 6.18
CA GLY A 178 14.54 9.60 5.33
C GLY A 178 13.32 9.87 4.44
N ALA A 179 12.15 9.35 4.79
CA ALA A 179 10.90 9.79 4.16
C ALA A 179 10.70 11.30 4.36
N ASP A 180 10.37 12.02 3.29
CA ASP A 180 10.08 13.46 3.34
C ASP A 180 8.73 13.71 4.02
N VAL A 181 8.79 14.16 5.27
CA VAL A 181 7.62 14.52 6.10
C VAL A 181 6.78 15.64 5.48
N ASN A 182 7.39 16.47 4.64
CA ASN A 182 6.75 17.64 4.02
C ASN A 182 6.43 17.47 2.54
N TYR A 183 6.62 16.26 1.98
CA TYR A 183 6.22 15.99 0.61
C TYR A 183 4.73 16.30 0.41
N GLN A 184 4.43 16.94 -0.71
CA GLN A 184 3.08 17.21 -1.18
C GLN A 184 2.94 16.67 -2.59
N ASN A 185 1.89 15.90 -2.83
CA ASN A 185 1.55 15.50 -4.19
C ASN A 185 0.92 16.68 -4.97
N GLU A 186 0.61 16.45 -6.25
CA GLU A 186 0.03 17.46 -7.15
C GLU A 186 -1.35 17.99 -6.69
N PHE A 187 -2.01 17.31 -5.75
CA PHE A 187 -3.30 17.69 -5.15
C PHE A 187 -3.16 18.39 -3.80
N GLY A 188 -1.92 18.61 -3.34
CA GLY A 188 -1.61 19.25 -2.06
C GLY A 188 -1.76 18.34 -0.85
N GLN A 189 -1.95 17.03 -1.05
CA GLN A 189 -2.01 16.06 0.05
C GLN A 189 -0.60 15.79 0.59
N SER A 190 -0.48 15.75 1.92
CA SER A 190 0.72 15.40 2.66
C SER A 190 0.42 14.29 3.68
N ALA A 191 1.45 13.75 4.31
CA ALA A 191 1.30 12.80 5.41
C ALA A 191 0.46 13.38 6.56
N LEU A 192 0.64 14.68 6.84
CA LEU A 192 -0.13 15.39 7.86
C LEU A 192 -1.59 15.54 7.44
N SER A 193 -1.87 15.97 6.21
CA SER A 193 -3.26 16.19 5.78
C SER A 193 -4.04 14.87 5.76
N GLU A 194 -3.44 13.79 5.23
CA GLU A 194 -4.11 12.50 5.13
C GLU A 194 -4.38 11.87 6.50
N SER A 195 -3.44 11.94 7.45
CA SER A 195 -3.69 11.46 8.82
C SER A 195 -4.78 12.26 9.53
N VAL A 196 -4.87 13.57 9.28
CA VAL A 196 -5.94 14.42 9.85
C VAL A 196 -7.30 14.13 9.21
N MET A 197 -7.35 13.85 7.90
CA MET A 197 -8.61 13.56 7.18
C MET A 197 -9.27 12.24 7.58
N VAL A 198 -8.53 11.34 8.21
CA VAL A 198 -9.02 10.06 8.74
C VAL A 198 -8.95 9.98 10.26
N ASP A 199 -8.83 11.13 10.94
CA ASP A 199 -8.82 11.26 12.40
C ASP A 199 -7.68 10.50 13.13
N GLU A 200 -6.61 10.17 12.41
CA GLU A 200 -5.41 9.52 12.93
C GLU A 200 -4.49 10.52 13.65
N TYR A 201 -5.05 11.23 14.64
CA TYR A 201 -4.38 12.33 15.35
C TYR A 201 -3.11 11.91 16.07
N LYS A 202 -2.97 10.62 16.41
CA LYS A 202 -1.72 10.09 16.98
C LYS A 202 -0.56 10.17 15.97
N VAL A 203 -0.84 9.87 14.70
CA VAL A 203 0.11 10.02 13.59
C VAL A 203 0.33 11.50 13.30
N ALA A 204 -0.74 12.29 13.15
CA ALA A 204 -0.64 13.72 12.88
C ALA A 204 0.21 14.44 13.93
N TYR A 205 0.00 14.15 15.22
CA TYR A 205 0.80 14.69 16.31
C TYR A 205 2.29 14.33 16.19
N TYR A 206 2.60 13.07 15.86
CA TYR A 206 4.00 12.67 15.62
C TYR A 206 4.60 13.44 14.44
N LEU A 207 3.89 13.58 13.32
CA LEU A 207 4.37 14.31 12.14
C LEU A 207 4.66 15.79 12.49
N LEU A 208 3.78 16.45 13.24
CA LEU A 208 3.99 17.82 13.73
C LEU A 208 5.22 17.96 14.62
N GLN A 209 5.45 16.98 15.51
CA GLN A 209 6.66 16.93 16.32
C GLN A 209 7.94 16.76 15.50
N ASN A 210 7.83 16.21 14.29
CA ASN A 210 8.93 15.99 13.35
C ASN A 210 8.94 17.02 12.20
N GLY A 211 8.32 18.19 12.40
CA GLY A 211 8.48 19.32 11.50
C GLY A 211 7.55 19.32 10.28
N ALA A 212 6.44 18.59 10.33
CA ALA A 212 5.40 18.72 9.31
C ALA A 212 4.85 20.16 9.24
N ASP A 213 4.77 20.72 8.04
CA ASP A 213 4.22 22.04 7.77
C ASP A 213 2.70 22.02 7.94
N TYR A 214 2.22 22.72 8.95
CA TYR A 214 0.81 22.86 9.28
C TYR A 214 0.20 24.20 8.81
N ASN A 215 0.96 25.02 8.07
CA ASN A 215 0.46 26.27 7.51
C ASN A 215 -0.21 26.08 6.13
N ARG A 216 -0.34 24.83 5.68
CA ARG A 216 -1.01 24.46 4.43
C ARG A 216 -2.46 24.04 4.72
N PRO A 217 -3.38 24.21 3.75
CA PRO A 217 -4.71 23.62 3.86
C PRO A 217 -4.62 22.10 4.01
N ILE A 218 -5.44 21.53 4.89
CA ILE A 218 -5.63 20.07 5.01
C ILE A 218 -6.46 19.58 3.82
N TYR A 219 -7.52 20.30 3.47
CA TYR A 219 -8.34 20.07 2.29
C TYR A 219 -9.03 21.37 1.87
N TYR A 220 -9.73 21.34 0.74
CA TYR A 220 -10.58 22.43 0.31
C TYR A 220 -12.05 22.00 0.36
N ARG A 221 -12.91 22.83 0.97
CA ARG A 221 -14.34 22.60 1.09
C ARG A 221 -15.07 23.34 -0.02
N PHE A 222 -15.74 22.60 -0.90
CA PHE A 222 -16.63 23.20 -1.90
C PHE A 222 -17.91 23.74 -1.28
N ASP A 223 -18.41 24.85 -1.83
CA ASP A 223 -19.72 25.37 -1.48
C ASP A 223 -20.79 24.66 -2.30
N TYR A 224 -21.39 23.63 -1.70
CA TYR A 224 -22.45 22.84 -2.33
C TYR A 224 -23.78 23.59 -2.50
N SER A 225 -23.90 24.84 -2.02
CA SER A 225 -25.07 25.68 -2.30
C SER A 225 -25.08 26.21 -3.74
N VAL A 226 -23.92 26.19 -4.42
CA VAL A 226 -23.79 26.54 -5.83
C VAL A 226 -23.93 25.27 -6.68
N PRO A 227 -24.91 25.20 -7.61
CA PRO A 227 -25.01 24.07 -8.54
C PRO A 227 -23.72 23.90 -9.34
N ILE A 228 -23.29 22.65 -9.57
CA ILE A 228 -22.04 22.30 -10.29
C ILE A 228 -21.98 22.99 -11.68
N GLU A 229 -23.12 23.10 -12.37
CA GLU A 229 -23.24 23.79 -13.66
C GLU A 229 -22.90 25.29 -13.60
N LYS A 230 -22.96 25.88 -12.40
CA LYS A 230 -22.69 27.29 -12.11
C LYS A 230 -21.40 27.50 -11.31
N SER A 231 -20.74 26.43 -10.87
CA SER A 231 -19.46 26.53 -10.17
C SER A 231 -18.36 26.90 -11.16
N ASP A 232 -17.49 27.85 -10.81
CA ASP A 232 -16.27 28.11 -11.58
C ASP A 232 -15.41 26.83 -11.55
N PRO A 233 -15.06 26.22 -12.71
CA PRO A 233 -14.18 25.05 -12.75
C PRO A 233 -12.81 25.28 -12.12
N LYS A 234 -12.41 26.53 -11.88
CA LYS A 234 -11.17 26.91 -11.18
C LYS A 234 -11.37 27.18 -9.69
N ASP A 235 -12.61 27.23 -9.19
CA ASP A 235 -12.87 27.35 -7.77
C ASP A 235 -12.38 26.09 -7.07
N LYS A 236 -11.36 26.23 -6.24
CA LYS A 236 -10.83 25.12 -5.45
C LYS A 236 -11.67 24.87 -4.20
N GLY A 237 -12.61 25.76 -3.87
CA GLY A 237 -13.34 25.78 -2.60
C GLY A 237 -12.60 26.56 -1.51
N LYS A 238 -13.24 26.68 -0.35
CA LYS A 238 -12.67 27.33 0.84
C LYS A 238 -11.55 26.45 1.41
N PRO A 239 -10.31 26.96 1.59
CA PRO A 239 -9.26 26.20 2.24
C PRO A 239 -9.61 25.94 3.71
N MET A 240 -9.47 24.70 4.15
CA MET A 240 -9.66 24.27 5.52
C MET A 240 -8.29 23.97 6.13
N TYR A 241 -7.85 24.78 7.09
CA TYR A 241 -6.56 24.58 7.77
C TYR A 241 -6.72 23.67 8.99
N LEU A 242 -5.61 23.17 9.53
CA LEU A 242 -5.60 22.25 10.67
C LEU A 242 -6.45 22.78 11.86
N TRP A 243 -6.33 24.06 12.18
CA TRP A 243 -7.14 24.69 13.23
C TRP A 243 -8.64 24.67 12.96
N ASP A 244 -9.05 24.80 11.69
CA ASP A 244 -10.46 24.77 11.30
C ASP A 244 -11.00 23.34 11.42
N VAL A 245 -10.24 22.35 10.93
CA VAL A 245 -10.61 20.92 11.01
C VAL A 245 -10.79 20.48 12.46
N LEU A 246 -9.83 20.78 13.34
CA LEU A 246 -9.89 20.39 14.76
C LEU A 246 -11.04 21.06 15.53
N LYS A 247 -11.53 22.23 15.09
CA LYS A 247 -12.68 22.90 15.73
C LYS A 247 -13.99 22.25 15.36
N GLU A 248 -14.10 21.76 14.14
CA GLU A 248 -15.31 21.11 13.64
C GLU A 248 -15.37 19.62 13.99
N ASP A 249 -14.23 19.03 14.31
CA ASP A 249 -14.13 17.65 14.77
C ASP A 249 -14.94 17.40 16.06
N LEU A 250 -15.69 16.29 16.07
CA LEU A 250 -16.60 15.89 17.14
C LEU A 250 -16.11 14.63 17.91
N SER A 251 -14.80 14.34 17.94
CA SER A 251 -14.27 13.15 18.64
C SER A 251 -14.85 13.03 20.05
N GLU A 252 -15.27 11.81 20.41
CA GLU A 252 -15.86 11.54 21.71
C GLU A 252 -14.85 11.79 22.86
N PHE A 253 -15.32 12.48 23.90
CA PHE A 253 -14.50 12.81 25.05
C PHE A 253 -13.92 11.55 25.73
N GLY A 254 -12.62 11.57 26.00
CA GLY A 254 -11.92 10.47 26.69
C GLY A 254 -11.34 9.39 25.77
N THR A 255 -11.62 9.43 24.47
CA THR A 255 -10.98 8.56 23.48
C THR A 255 -9.50 8.89 23.29
N SER A 256 -8.73 7.93 22.75
CA SER A 256 -7.33 8.17 22.36
C SER A 256 -7.23 9.28 21.32
N GLU A 257 -8.14 9.26 20.35
CA GLU A 257 -8.29 10.27 19.30
C GLU A 257 -8.45 11.68 19.91
N TYR A 258 -9.45 11.88 20.77
CA TYR A 258 -9.68 13.14 21.48
C TYR A 258 -8.43 13.61 22.25
N LYS A 259 -7.74 12.69 22.94
CA LYS A 259 -6.51 13.01 23.66
C LYS A 259 -5.41 13.53 22.73
N TYR A 260 -5.21 12.93 21.55
CA TYR A 260 -4.21 13.41 20.61
C TYR A 260 -4.62 14.68 19.88
N LYS A 261 -5.91 14.84 19.55
CA LYS A 261 -6.48 16.12 19.10
C LYS A 261 -6.13 17.26 20.06
N MET A 262 -6.36 17.07 21.37
CA MET A 262 -6.03 18.09 22.38
C MET A 262 -4.52 18.38 22.43
N ARG A 263 -3.66 17.37 22.27
CA ARG A 263 -2.20 17.57 22.17
C ARG A 263 -1.79 18.38 20.94
N ILE A 264 -2.46 18.19 19.81
CA ILE A 264 -2.25 18.99 18.61
C ILE A 264 -2.67 20.44 18.86
N ILE A 265 -3.84 20.66 19.47
CA ILE A 265 -4.31 22.02 19.84
C ILE A 265 -3.29 22.72 20.75
N ASP A 266 -2.78 22.02 21.77
CA ASP A 266 -1.78 22.57 22.67
C ASP A 266 -0.46 22.87 21.96
N PHE A 267 -0.03 21.99 21.04
CA PHE A 267 1.12 22.24 20.17
C PHE A 267 0.93 23.52 19.35
N LEU A 268 -0.20 23.70 18.69
CA LEU A 268 -0.47 24.88 17.87
C LEU A 268 -0.48 26.17 18.71
N LYS A 269 -1.17 26.17 19.85
CA LYS A 269 -1.18 27.30 20.81
C LYS A 269 0.23 27.66 21.29
N SER A 270 1.11 26.67 21.46
CA SER A 270 2.50 26.91 21.88
C SER A 270 3.32 27.62 20.81
N LYS A 271 3.00 27.43 19.52
CA LYS A 271 3.68 28.08 18.39
C LYS A 271 3.14 29.49 18.14
N ASP A 272 1.84 29.70 18.32
CA ASP A 272 1.22 31.02 18.15
C ASP A 272 1.69 32.04 19.21
N LYS A 273 2.07 31.59 20.39
CA LYS A 273 2.67 32.45 21.45
C LYS A 273 4.10 32.93 21.14
N ILE A 274 4.73 32.38 20.10
CA ILE A 274 6.12 32.69 19.71
C ILE A 274 6.15 33.61 18.46
N LYS A 275 5.00 33.83 17.81
CA LYS A 275 4.82 34.81 16.72
C LYS A 275 4.38 36.17 17.29
#